data_AF-A0A091PK28-F1
#
_entry.id   AF-A0A091PK28-F1
#
_cell.length_a   1.000
_cell.length_b   1.000
_cell.length_c   1.000
_cell.angle_alpha   90.00
_cell.angle_beta   90.00
_cell.angle_gamma   90.00
#
_symmetry.space_group_name_H-M   'P 1'
#
loop_
_entity.id
_entity.type
_entity.pdbx_description
1 polymer ?
#
loop_
_entity_poly.entity_id
_entity_poly.type
_entity_poly.pdbx_seq_one_letter_code
_entity_poly.pdbx_strand_id
1 'polypeptide(L)'
;MGPFKHTVDDGLDIRKAAFECMYTLLDSCLDRLDIFEFLNHVEDGLKDHYDIKMLTFLMLVRLSTLCPSAVLQRLDRLVEPLRATCTTK
;
A
#
# COMPACT_ATOMS: atom_id res chain seq x y z
N MET A 1 -8.78 -10.22 -36.24
CA MET A 1 -8.36 -9.65 -34.94
C MET A 1 -8.51 -10.76 -33.91
N GLY A 2 -7.40 -11.17 -33.27
CA GLY A 2 -7.40 -12.28 -32.32
C GLY A 2 -8.16 -11.93 -31.03
N PRO A 3 -8.44 -12.92 -30.16
CA PRO A 3 -9.21 -12.69 -28.94
C PRO A 3 -8.38 -11.86 -27.97
N PHE A 4 -8.65 -10.57 -27.87
CA PHE A 4 -8.12 -9.75 -26.78
C PHE A 4 -8.78 -10.21 -25.48
N LYS A 5 -7.99 -10.77 -24.57
CA LYS A 5 -8.44 -11.16 -23.23
C LYS A 5 -8.37 -9.91 -22.35
N HIS A 6 -9.50 -9.25 -22.13
CA HIS A 6 -9.60 -8.20 -21.13
C HIS A 6 -9.78 -8.87 -19.76
N THR A 7 -8.78 -8.78 -18.89
CA THR A 7 -8.90 -9.22 -17.50
C THR A 7 -9.69 -8.15 -16.74
N VAL A 8 -10.89 -8.50 -16.29
CA VAL A 8 -11.70 -7.64 -15.43
C VAL A 8 -11.40 -8.00 -13.97
N ASP A 9 -11.02 -7.01 -13.17
CA ASP A 9 -10.91 -7.13 -11.70
C ASP A 9 -12.09 -6.39 -11.06
N ASP A 10 -13.21 -7.10 -10.88
CA ASP A 10 -14.43 -6.54 -10.29
C ASP A 10 -14.25 -6.07 -8.83
N GLY A 11 -13.15 -6.47 -8.18
CA GLY A 11 -12.83 -6.08 -6.81
C GLY A 11 -11.97 -4.82 -6.70
N LEU A 12 -11.45 -4.30 -7.81
CA LEU A 12 -10.46 -3.22 -7.79
C LEU A 12 -10.99 -1.95 -7.12
N ASP A 13 -12.21 -1.52 -7.47
CA ASP A 13 -12.81 -0.30 -6.92
C ASP A 13 -13.03 -0.39 -5.40
N ILE A 14 -13.41 -1.57 -4.90
CA ILE A 14 -13.59 -1.81 -3.47
C ILE A 14 -12.23 -1.77 -2.75
N ARG A 15 -11.19 -2.38 -3.33
CA ARG A 15 -9.84 -2.32 -2.75
C ARG A 15 -9.32 -0.87 -2.75
N LYS A 16 -9.51 -0.11 -3.82
CA LYS A 16 -9.16 1.32 -3.88
C LYS A 16 -9.83 2.11 -2.76
N ALA A 17 -11.14 1.96 -2.61
CA ALA A 17 -11.90 2.62 -1.54
C ALA A 17 -11.39 2.23 -0.13
N ALA A 18 -11.02 0.96 0.08
CA ALA A 18 -10.45 0.52 1.35
C ALA A 18 -9.10 1.20 1.65
N PHE A 19 -8.21 1.30 0.65
CA PHE A 19 -6.91 1.97 0.81
C PHE A 19 -7.04 3.50 0.96
N GLU A 20 -8.01 4.13 0.30
CA GLU A 20 -8.36 5.53 0.53
C GLU A 20 -8.84 5.76 1.97
N CYS A 21 -9.70 4.88 2.47
CA CYS A 21 -10.14 4.91 3.86
C CYS A 21 -8.95 4.77 4.84
N MET A 22 -8.04 3.83 4.58
CA MET A 22 -6.82 3.66 5.37
C MET A 22 -5.96 4.92 5.37
N TYR A 23 -5.81 5.59 4.23
CA TYR A 23 -5.07 6.85 4.13
C TYR A 23 -5.69 7.95 5.01
N THR A 24 -7.02 8.07 5.00
CA THR A 24 -7.73 9.01 5.88
C THR A 24 -7.57 8.65 7.36
N LEU A 25 -7.65 7.37 7.72
CA LEU A 25 -7.47 6.91 9.10
C LEU A 25 -6.06 7.17 9.62
N LEU A 26 -5.03 7.07 8.77
CA LEU A 26 -3.65 7.40 9.12
C LEU A 26 -3.49 8.88 9.51
N ASP A 27 -4.29 9.78 8.93
CA ASP A 27 -4.27 11.22 9.23
C ASP A 27 -5.08 11.56 10.49
N SER A 28 -6.26 10.95 10.64
CA SER A 28 -7.25 11.36 11.64
C SER A 28 -7.30 10.49 12.90
N CYS A 29 -6.81 9.25 12.85
CA CYS A 29 -7.11 8.22 13.87
C CYS A 29 -5.91 7.31 14.20
N LEU A 30 -4.67 7.76 13.97
CA LEU A 30 -3.47 6.91 14.13
C LEU A 30 -3.33 6.29 15.53
N ASP A 31 -3.69 7.03 16.58
CA ASP A 31 -3.65 6.58 17.98
C ASP A 31 -4.62 5.43 18.29
N ARG A 32 -5.56 5.14 17.38
CA ARG A 32 -6.56 4.07 17.49
C ARG A 32 -6.22 2.85 16.64
N LEU A 33 -5.13 2.88 15.87
CA LEU A 33 -4.74 1.80 14.96
C LEU A 33 -3.73 0.87 15.61
N ASP A 34 -3.86 -0.43 15.32
CA ASP A 34 -2.73 -1.34 15.45
C ASP A 34 -1.76 -1.07 14.29
N ILE A 35 -0.62 -0.45 14.62
CA ILE A 35 0.35 -0.02 13.61
C ILE A 35 0.98 -1.20 12.85
N PHE A 36 1.13 -2.36 13.49
CA PHE A 36 1.75 -3.51 12.85
C PHE A 36 0.78 -4.22 11.90
N GLU A 37 -0.50 -4.25 12.25
CA GLU A 37 -1.54 -4.73 11.34
C GLU A 37 -1.74 -3.77 10.17
N PHE A 38 -1.74 -2.45 10.43
CA PHE A 38 -1.78 -1.45 9.37
C PHE A 38 -0.61 -1.61 8.40
N LEU A 39 0.61 -1.85 8.92
CA LEU A 39 1.80 -2.10 8.09
C LEU A 39 1.71 -3.39 7.28
N ASN A 40 1.01 -4.43 7.74
CA ASN A 40 0.77 -5.64 6.95
C ASN A 40 -0.04 -5.28 5.68
N HIS A 41 -1.12 -4.50 5.83
CA HIS A 41 -1.93 -4.06 4.69
C HIS A 41 -1.19 -3.07 3.77
N VAL A 42 -0.33 -2.22 4.32
CA VAL A 42 0.57 -1.38 3.51
C VAL A 42 1.49 -2.24 2.66
N GLU A 43 2.07 -3.31 3.19
CA GLU A 43 2.90 -4.23 2.40
C GLU A 43 2.12 -4.85 1.23
N ASP A 44 0.86 -5.25 1.46
CA ASP A 44 -0.01 -5.81 0.43
C ASP A 44 -0.33 -4.77 -0.66
N GLY A 45 -0.63 -3.53 -0.26
CA GLY A 45 -0.91 -2.43 -1.19
C GLY A 45 0.26 -2.09 -2.12
N LEU A 46 1.51 -2.26 -1.64
CA LEU A 46 2.71 -2.05 -2.47
C LEU A 46 2.84 -3.07 -3.61
N LYS A 47 2.14 -4.20 -3.51
CA LYS A 47 2.16 -5.29 -4.50
C LYS A 47 0.91 -5.29 -5.39
N ASP A 48 -0.08 -4.44 -5.09
CA ASP A 48 -1.36 -4.38 -5.80
C ASP A 48 -1.29 -3.53 -7.09
N HIS A 49 -2.45 -3.29 -7.70
CA HIS A 49 -2.70 -2.45 -8.86
C HIS A 49 -2.10 -1.07 -8.69
N TYR A 50 -1.70 -0.47 -9.82
CA TYR A 50 -0.96 0.80 -9.87
C TYR A 50 -1.58 1.90 -8.99
N ASP A 51 -2.89 2.14 -9.10
CA ASP A 51 -3.58 3.17 -8.31
C ASP A 51 -3.45 2.96 -6.80
N ILE A 52 -3.63 1.72 -6.32
CA ILE A 52 -3.50 1.36 -4.91
C ILE A 52 -2.05 1.50 -4.47
N LYS A 53 -1.12 1.02 -5.29
CA LYS A 53 0.32 1.09 -5.04
C LYS A 53 0.81 2.53 -4.87
N MET A 54 0.35 3.44 -5.74
CA MET A 54 0.69 4.86 -5.65
C MET A 54 0.22 5.49 -4.34
N LEU A 55 -1.03 5.24 -3.94
CA LEU A 55 -1.56 5.70 -2.66
C LEU A 55 -0.78 5.09 -1.47
N THR A 56 -0.39 3.83 -1.60
CA THR A 56 0.35 3.11 -0.56
C THR A 56 1.76 3.68 -0.35
N PHE A 57 2.43 4.14 -1.41
CA PHE A 57 3.69 4.88 -1.24
C PHE A 57 3.52 6.17 -0.43
N LEU A 58 2.42 6.91 -0.65
CA LEU A 58 2.14 8.11 0.14
C LEU A 58 1.90 7.78 1.62
N MET A 59 1.18 6.68 1.91
CA MET A 59 1.05 6.20 3.28
C MET A 59 2.41 5.85 3.89
N LEU A 60 3.27 5.14 3.14
CA LEU A 60 4.58 4.74 3.64
C LEU A 60 5.49 5.94 3.96
N VAL A 61 5.48 6.98 3.12
CA VAL A 61 6.18 8.24 3.40
C VAL A 61 5.70 8.84 4.72
N ARG A 62 4.39 8.92 4.93
CA ARG A 62 3.81 9.45 6.17
C ARG A 62 4.18 8.59 7.39
N LEU A 63 4.07 7.27 7.27
CA LEU A 63 4.44 6.32 8.34
C LEU A 63 5.92 6.41 8.70
N SER A 64 6.80 6.69 7.74
CA SER A 64 8.23 6.88 8.02
C SER A 64 8.51 8.07 8.95
N THR A 65 7.60 9.07 8.95
CA THR A 65 7.68 10.24 9.83
C THR A 65 6.93 10.01 11.15
N LEU A 66 5.74 9.42 11.08
CA LEU A 66 4.85 9.26 12.24
C LEU A 66 5.24 8.07 13.13
N CYS A 67 5.72 6.98 12.54
CA CYS A 67 6.03 5.72 13.23
C CYS A 67 7.36 5.12 12.73
N PRO A 68 8.49 5.87 12.77
CA PRO A 68 9.76 5.44 12.17
C PRO A 68 10.25 4.10 12.70
N SER A 69 10.11 3.84 14.01
CA SER A 69 10.54 2.58 14.62
C SER A 69 9.74 1.37 14.14
N ALA A 70 8.44 1.53 13.89
CA ALA A 70 7.60 0.44 13.38
C ALA A 70 7.93 0.14 11.91
N VAL A 71 8.13 1.18 11.10
CA VAL A 71 8.58 1.04 9.71
C VAL A 71 9.95 0.36 9.64
N LEU A 72 10.90 0.77 10.49
CA LEU A 72 12.23 0.16 10.54
C LEU A 72 12.17 -1.33 10.88
N GLN A 73 11.30 -1.74 11.79
CA GLN A 73 11.08 -3.17 12.13
C GLN A 73 10.46 -3.98 10.98
N ARG A 74 9.81 -3.34 10.01
CA ARG A 74 9.23 -3.96 8.82
C ARG A 74 10.10 -3.79 7.57
N LEU A 75 11.26 -3.15 7.68
CA LEU A 75 12.07 -2.72 6.53
C LEU A 75 12.40 -3.88 5.58
N ASP A 76 12.82 -5.03 6.10
CA ASP A 76 13.18 -6.19 5.27
C ASP A 76 12.03 -6.65 4.34
N ARG A 77 10.78 -6.53 4.81
CA ARG A 77 9.59 -6.89 4.02
C ARG A 77 9.19 -5.80 3.03
N LEU A 78 9.48 -4.53 3.35
CA LEU A 78 9.16 -3.37 2.52
C LEU A 78 10.20 -3.13 1.40
N VAL A 79 11.46 -3.53 1.60
CA VAL A 79 12.54 -3.32 0.64
C VAL A 79 12.28 -4.02 -0.69
N GLU A 80 11.76 -5.25 -0.67
CA GLU A 80 11.50 -6.01 -1.90
C GLU A 80 10.49 -5.34 -2.84
N PRO A 81 9.26 -4.95 -2.39
CA PRO A 81 8.32 -4.26 -3.27
C PRO A 81 8.81 -2.86 -3.71
N LEU A 82 9.59 -2.16 -2.88
CA LEU A 82 10.22 -0.89 -3.26
C LEU A 82 11.25 -1.09 -4.37
N ARG A 83 12.15 -2.06 -4.20
CA ARG A 83 13.16 -2.42 -5.21
C ARG A 83 12.49 -2.78 -6.52
N ALA A 84 11.50 -3.67 -6.49
CA ALA A 84 10.78 -4.12 -7.68
C ALA A 84 10.23 -2.92 -8.47
N THR A 85 9.63 -1.95 -7.78
CA THR A 85 9.11 -0.72 -8.41
C THR A 85 10.21 0.10 -9.08
N CYS A 86 11.34 0.32 -8.41
CA CYS A 86 12.47 1.07 -8.97
C CYS A 86 13.17 0.37 -10.15
N THR A 87 13.08 -0.96 -10.23
CA THR A 87 13.71 -1.76 -11.29
C THR A 87 12.76 -2.15 -12.42
N THR A 88 11.48 -1.81 -12.31
CA THR A 88 10.51 -2.04 -13.38
C THR A 88 10.86 -1.13 -14.55
N LYS A 89 11.12 -1.73 -15.72
CA LYS A 89 11.47 -1.03 -16.97
C LYS A 89 10.26 -0.42 -17.64
#